data_AF-A0AAP2YXM4-F1
#
_entry.id   AF-A0AAP2YXM4-F1
#
_cell.length_a   1.000
_cell.length_b   1.000
_cell.length_c   1.000
_cell.angle_alpha   90.00
_cell.angle_beta   90.00
_cell.angle_gamma   90.00
#
_symmetry.space_group_name_H-M   'P 1'
#
loop_
_entity.id
_entity.type
_entity.pdbx_description
1 polymer ?
#
loop_
_entity_poly.entity_id
_entity_poly.type
_entity_poly.pdbx_seq_one_letter_code
_entity_poly.pdbx_strand_id
1 'polypeptide(L)' 'MPEDECERTREREQEREQEQKRRECELCGTRVPAAVYREHVLKECPGEGE' A
#
# COMPACT_ATOMS: atom_id res chain seq x y z
N MET A 1 32.92 6.18 7.66
CA MET A 1 32.02 5.36 6.82
C MET A 1 30.63 5.51 7.43
N PRO A 2 29.76 6.39 6.91
CA PRO A 2 28.42 6.54 7.47
C PRO A 2 27.56 5.41 6.89
N GLU A 3 27.32 4.36 7.68
CA GLU A 3 26.40 3.26 7.33
C GLU A 3 24.93 3.74 7.31
N ASP A 4 24.67 4.94 7.83
CA ASP A 4 23.35 5.58 8.03
C ASP A 4 22.67 6.10 6.74
N GLU A 5 23.43 6.35 5.65
CA GLU A 5 22.85 6.89 4.40
C GLU A 5 22.08 5.84 3.58
N CYS A 6 22.37 4.55 3.80
CA CYS A 6 21.79 3.43 3.06
C CYS A 6 20.37 3.08 3.55
N GLU A 7 20.09 3.23 4.84
CA GLU A 7 18.77 2.94 5.43
C GLU A 7 17.76 4.04 5.08
N ARG A 8 18.20 5.30 5.16
CA ARG A 8 17.35 6.48 4.92
C ARG A 8 16.89 6.61 3.47
N THR A 9 17.69 6.12 2.52
CA THR A 9 17.32 6.07 1.10
C THR A 9 16.29 4.98 0.82
N ARG A 10 16.42 3.80 1.46
CA ARG A 10 15.48 2.68 1.33
C ARG A 10 14.08 2.97 1.83
N GLU A 11 13.93 3.67 2.96
CA GLU A 11 12.60 4.03 3.48
C GLU A 11 11.86 4.95 2.51
N ARG A 12 12.58 5.93 1.94
CA ARG A 12 12.04 6.88 0.96
C ARG A 12 11.67 6.22 -0.36
N GLU A 13 12.44 5.22 -0.79
CA GLU A 13 12.11 4.41 -1.97
C GLU A 13 10.90 3.51 -1.71
N GLN A 14 10.82 2.86 -0.55
CA GLN A 14 9.66 2.08 -0.15
C GLN A 14 8.38 2.92 -0.08
N GLU A 15 8.42 4.12 0.51
CA GLU A 15 7.27 5.02 0.52
C GLU A 15 6.84 5.43 -0.90
N ARG A 16 7.80 5.76 -1.77
CA ARG A 16 7.50 6.10 -3.18
C ARG A 16 6.96 4.91 -3.95
N GLU A 17 7.46 3.70 -3.71
CA GLU A 17 6.94 2.49 -4.33
C GLU A 17 5.54 2.16 -3.82
N GLN A 18 5.27 2.36 -2.52
CA GLN A 18 3.94 2.19 -1.93
C GLN A 18 2.96 3.25 -2.44
N GLU A 19 3.41 4.49 -2.64
CA GLU A 19 2.58 5.58 -3.17
C GLU A 19 2.26 5.39 -4.65
N GLN A 20 3.23 4.93 -5.45
CA GLN A 20 3.02 4.65 -6.87
C GLN A 20 2.17 3.39 -7.10
N LYS A 21 2.16 2.45 -6.16
CA LYS A 21 1.38 1.20 -6.25
C LYS A 21 0.04 1.29 -5.50
N ARG A 22 -0.64 2.43 -5.45
CA ARG A 22 -2.01 2.50 -4.91
C ARG A 22 -3.01 1.96 -5.95
N ARG A 23 -3.91 1.08 -5.52
CA ARG A 23 -4.96 0.46 -6.35
C ARG A 23 -6.33 0.77 -5.76
N GLU A 24 -7.31 1.00 -6.65
CA GLU A 24 -8.70 1.21 -6.25
C GLU A 24 -9.39 -0.12 -6.03
N CYS A 25 -10.07 -0.28 -4.89
CA CYS A 25 -10.90 -1.43 -4.59
C CYS A 25 -12.14 -1.42 -5.46
N GLU A 26 -12.32 -2.46 -6.27
CA GLU A 26 -13.47 -2.64 -7.15
C GLU A 26 -14.79 -2.92 -6.40
N LEU A 27 -14.71 -3.31 -5.12
CA LEU A 27 -15.88 -3.62 -4.28
C LEU A 27 -16.44 -2.40 -3.55
N CYS A 28 -15.57 -1.53 -3.02
CA CYS A 28 -15.99 -0.36 -2.22
C CYS A 28 -15.54 1.00 -2.80
N GLY A 29 -14.76 1.02 -3.88
CA GLY A 29 -14.23 2.24 -4.50
C GLY A 29 -13.08 2.91 -3.74
N THR A 30 -12.60 2.34 -2.62
CA THR A 30 -11.53 2.95 -1.82
C THR A 30 -10.16 2.74 -2.46
N ARG A 31 -9.34 3.81 -2.53
CA ARG A 31 -7.94 3.70 -2.97
C ARG A 31 -7.05 3.24 -1.82
N VAL A 32 -6.49 2.04 -1.97
CA VAL A 32 -5.61 1.40 -0.98
C VAL A 32 -4.27 1.02 -1.61
N PRO A 33 -3.15 1.01 -0.88
CA PRO A 33 -1.88 0.49 -1.39
C PRO A 33 -2.05 -0.96 -1.89
N ALA A 34 -1.46 -1.32 -3.03
CA ALA A 34 -1.57 -2.65 -3.62
C ALA A 34 -1.04 -3.74 -2.67
N ALA A 35 -0.07 -3.40 -1.81
CA ALA A 35 0.43 -4.27 -0.76
C ALA A 35 -0.66 -4.69 0.24
N VAL A 36 -1.57 -3.77 0.57
CA VAL A 36 -2.67 -4.02 1.51
C VAL A 36 -3.99 -4.30 0.80
N TYR A 37 -4.08 -4.19 -0.52
CA TYR A 37 -5.29 -4.45 -1.31
C TYR A 37 -5.90 -5.81 -0.99
N ARG A 38 -5.07 -6.85 -0.93
CA ARG A 38 -5.53 -8.21 -0.62
C ARG A 38 -6.08 -8.33 0.79
N GLU A 39 -5.44 -7.69 1.77
CA GLU A 39 -5.92 -7.67 3.15
C GLU A 39 -7.19 -6.82 3.27
N HIS A 40 -7.23 -5.68 2.60
CA HIS A 40 -8.39 -4.80 2.52
C HIS A 40 -9.59 -5.57 1.99
N VAL A 41 -9.47 -6.22 0.83
CA VAL A 41 -10.55 -7.03 0.24
C VAL A 41 -11.04 -8.12 1.20
N LEU A 42 -10.13 -8.78 1.93
CA LEU A 42 -10.48 -9.92 2.79
C LEU A 42 -10.99 -9.55 4.20
N LYS A 43 -10.62 -8.39 4.74
CA LYS A 43 -10.89 -8.03 6.15
C LYS A 43 -11.61 -6.70 6.32
N GLU A 44 -11.28 -5.70 5.51
CA GLU A 44 -11.70 -4.32 5.71
C GLU A 44 -12.77 -3.87 4.73
N CYS A 45 -13.00 -4.62 3.65
CA CYS A 45 -13.89 -4.21 2.58
C CYS A 45 -15.34 -4.48 2.98
N PRO A 46 -16.19 -3.44 3.14
CA PRO A 46 -17.58 -3.63 3.53
C PRO A 46 -18.48 -4.11 2.38
N GLY A 47 -17.92 -4.34 1.18
CA GLY A 47 -18.66 -4.53 -0.08
C GLY A 47 -18.93 -5.99 -0.50
N GLU A 48 -18.69 -6.98 0.36
CA GLU A 48 -19.02 -8.40 0.07
C GLU A 48 -20.53 -8.74 0.26
N GLY A 49 -21.45 -7.77 0.12
CA GLY A 49 -22.82 -7.95 0.63
C GLY A 49 -23.96 -7.16 -0.02
N GLU A 50 -23.96 -6.97 -1.34
CA GLU A 50 -25.21 -6.65 -2.08
C GLU A 50 -25.35 -7.51 -3.35
#